data_AF-A0A956ALS6-F1
#
_entry.id   AF-A0A956ALS6-F1
#
_cell.length_a   1.000
_cell.length_b   1.000
_cell.length_c   1.000
_cell.angle_alpha   90.00
_cell.angle_beta   90.00
_cell.angle_gamma   90.00
#
_symmetry.space_group_name_H-M   'P 1'
#
loop_
_entity.id
_entity.type
_entity.pdbx_description
1 polymer ?
#
loop_
_entity_poly.entity_id
_entity_poly.type
_entity_poly.pdbx_seq_one_letter_code
_entity_poly.pdbx_strand_id
1 'polypeptide(L)'
;MESAARTPARTPVPVALGPESLAWRHAGDNLQLLMAGTTLVLQVSHPVVGAGVLQHSTFKTDPWGRLKRTTLWGLRLLYGGPEKAPKAGRELRELHRGIRGTDSKGRRYVALDPEAY
;
A
#
# COMPACT_ATOMS: atom_id res chain seq x y z
N MET A 1 -31.36 33.72 -3.75
CA MET A 1 -30.85 32.49 -3.12
C MET A 1 -29.61 32.07 -3.89
N GLU A 2 -28.44 32.57 -3.47
CA GLU A 2 -27.16 32.30 -4.12
C GLU A 2 -26.49 31.15 -3.39
N SER A 3 -26.48 29.98 -4.04
CA SER A 3 -25.85 28.77 -3.52
C SER A 3 -24.33 28.93 -3.61
N ALA A 4 -23.71 29.43 -2.54
CA ALA A 4 -22.27 29.52 -2.43
C ALA A 4 -21.64 28.12 -2.54
N ALA A 5 -20.92 27.89 -3.64
CA ALA A 5 -20.17 26.66 -3.87
C ALA A 5 -19.13 26.48 -2.76
N ARG A 6 -19.27 25.40 -1.98
CA ARG A 6 -18.33 25.03 -0.91
C ARG A 6 -16.99 24.70 -1.57
N THR A 7 -15.98 25.53 -1.38
CA THR A 7 -14.61 25.21 -1.79
C THR A 7 -14.19 23.91 -1.09
N PRO A 8 -13.77 22.86 -1.81
CA PRO A 8 -13.35 21.63 -1.17
C PRO A 8 -12.12 21.93 -0.30
N ALA A 9 -12.22 21.62 0.99
CA ALA A 9 -11.10 21.76 1.92
C ALA A 9 -9.92 20.96 1.38
N ARG A 10 -8.73 21.58 1.29
CA ARG A 10 -7.50 20.87 0.92
C ARG A 10 -7.25 19.78 1.96
N THR A 11 -7.26 18.52 1.54
CA THR A 11 -6.81 17.42 2.37
C THR A 11 -5.35 17.68 2.75
N PRO A 12 -5.01 17.72 4.06
CA PRO A 12 -3.64 17.97 4.47
C PRO A 12 -2.70 16.90 3.92
N VAL A 13 -1.51 17.31 3.50
CA VAL A 13 -0.48 16.38 3.04
C VAL A 13 -0.06 15.52 4.23
N PRO A 14 -0.06 14.18 4.11
CA PRO A 14 0.37 13.31 5.19
C PRO A 14 1.80 13.65 5.62
N VAL A 15 2.01 13.81 6.92
CA VAL A 15 3.33 14.05 7.49
C VAL A 15 4.12 12.73 7.43
N ALA A 16 5.37 12.81 6.96
CA ALA A 16 6.23 11.64 6.91
C ALA A 16 6.53 11.12 8.33
N LEU A 17 6.64 9.80 8.46
CA LEU A 17 7.07 9.19 9.70
C LEU A 17 8.54 9.54 9.98
N GLY A 18 8.85 9.81 11.24
CA GLY A 18 10.19 10.12 11.71
C GLY A 18 10.68 9.14 12.78
N PRO A 19 11.92 9.33 13.29
CA PRO A 19 12.55 8.46 14.28
C PRO A 19 11.75 8.26 15.57
N GLU A 20 10.85 9.18 15.90
CA GLU A 20 9.95 9.07 17.05
C GLU A 20 8.84 8.03 16.88
N SER A 21 8.53 7.63 15.64
CA SER A 21 7.48 6.65 15.36
C SER A 21 7.98 5.21 15.51
N LEU A 22 7.15 4.33 16.08
CA LEU A 22 7.47 2.90 16.21
C LEU A 22 7.72 2.25 14.85
N ALA A 23 6.92 2.58 13.84
CA ALA A 23 7.10 2.06 12.49
C ALA A 23 8.48 2.41 11.90
N TRP A 24 8.96 3.65 12.06
CA TRP A 24 10.29 4.03 11.61
C TRP A 24 11.38 3.29 12.38
N ARG A 25 11.26 3.17 13.72
CA ARG A 25 12.26 2.50 14.57
C ARG A 25 12.42 1.02 14.27
N HIS A 26 11.33 0.31 13.98
CA HIS A 26 11.35 -1.16 13.90
C HIS A 26 11.31 -1.73 12.49
N ALA A 27 10.87 -0.98 11.47
CA ALA A 27 10.69 -1.55 10.13
C ALA A 27 12.00 -1.97 9.44
N GLY A 28 13.13 -1.38 9.82
CA GLY A 28 14.45 -1.71 9.30
C GLY A 28 15.14 -2.85 10.06
N ASP A 29 14.51 -3.37 11.12
CA ASP A 29 15.05 -4.50 11.87
C ASP A 29 14.96 -5.79 11.03
N ASN A 30 16.09 -6.48 10.88
CA ASN A 30 16.16 -7.76 10.15
C ASN A 30 15.26 -8.83 10.79
N LEU A 31 14.93 -8.71 12.07
CA LEU A 31 13.98 -9.61 12.74
C LEU A 31 12.58 -9.59 12.08
N GLN A 32 12.22 -8.50 11.40
CA GLN A 32 10.97 -8.43 10.62
C GLN A 32 10.89 -9.52 9.54
N LEU A 33 12.04 -10.00 9.02
CA LEU A 33 12.08 -11.06 8.01
C LEU A 33 11.57 -12.40 8.55
N LEU A 34 11.70 -12.66 9.87
CA LEU A 34 11.20 -13.88 10.50
C LEU A 34 9.67 -13.95 10.47
N MET A 35 9.00 -12.79 10.54
CA MET A 35 7.54 -12.68 10.52
C MET A 35 6.97 -12.44 9.12
N ALA A 36 7.82 -12.08 8.15
CA ALA A 36 7.39 -11.66 6.82
C ALA A 36 6.53 -12.72 6.09
N GLY A 37 6.85 -14.01 6.24
CA GLY A 37 6.08 -15.10 5.65
C GLY A 37 4.64 -15.16 6.19
N THR A 38 4.49 -15.18 7.51
CA THR A 38 3.18 -15.21 8.18
C THR A 38 2.37 -13.96 7.86
N THR A 39 2.99 -12.78 7.93
CA THR A 39 2.34 -11.51 7.59
C THR A 39 1.83 -11.52 6.15
N LEU A 40 2.62 -12.02 5.19
CA LEU A 40 2.20 -12.10 3.80
C LEU A 40 1.00 -13.02 3.62
N VAL A 41 0.99 -14.20 4.27
CA VAL A 41 -0.14 -15.14 4.22
C VAL A 41 -1.40 -14.48 4.78
N LEU A 42 -1.30 -13.78 5.90
CA LEU A 42 -2.44 -13.07 6.50
C LEU A 42 -2.96 -11.97 5.55
N GLN A 43 -2.07 -11.19 4.94
CA GLN A 43 -2.46 -10.16 3.98
C GLN A 43 -3.22 -10.73 2.77
N VAL A 44 -2.69 -11.77 2.14
CA VAL A 44 -3.33 -12.34 0.92
C VAL A 44 -4.54 -13.22 1.22
N SER A 45 -4.78 -13.54 2.50
CA SER A 45 -6.00 -14.23 2.95
C SER A 45 -7.23 -13.33 2.85
N HIS A 46 -7.06 -12.01 2.84
CA HIS A 46 -8.17 -11.09 2.61
C HIS A 46 -8.68 -11.20 1.16
N PRO A 47 -10.00 -11.39 0.90
CA PRO A 47 -10.52 -11.67 -0.44
C PRO A 47 -10.13 -10.63 -1.51
N VAL A 48 -10.17 -9.34 -1.17
CA VAL A 48 -9.81 -8.24 -2.07
C VAL A 48 -8.32 -8.27 -2.41
N VAL A 49 -7.47 -8.45 -1.39
CA VAL A 49 -6.01 -8.45 -1.54
C VAL A 49 -5.56 -9.70 -2.30
N GLY A 50 -6.09 -10.86 -1.92
CA GLY A 50 -5.81 -12.14 -2.58
C GLY A 50 -6.19 -12.12 -4.06
N ALA A 51 -7.37 -11.60 -4.41
CA ALA A 51 -7.79 -11.47 -5.80
C ALA A 51 -6.89 -10.51 -6.59
N GLY A 52 -6.57 -9.34 -6.02
CA GLY A 52 -5.66 -8.38 -6.64
C GLY A 52 -4.27 -8.95 -6.88
N VAL A 53 -3.69 -9.63 -5.89
CA VAL A 53 -2.38 -10.28 -6.01
C VAL A 53 -2.42 -11.41 -7.04
N LEU A 54 -3.44 -12.27 -7.00
CA LEU A 54 -3.55 -13.39 -7.93
C LEU A 54 -3.65 -12.94 -9.39
N GLN A 55 -4.37 -11.85 -9.66
CA GLN A 55 -4.66 -11.39 -11.02
C GLN A 55 -3.66 -10.36 -11.57
N HIS A 56 -3.02 -9.56 -10.71
CA HIS A 56 -2.19 -8.42 -11.14
C HIS A 56 -0.72 -8.49 -10.70
N SER A 57 -0.32 -9.48 -9.89
CA SER A 57 1.05 -9.57 -9.40
C SER A 57 1.91 -10.55 -10.19
N THR A 58 3.19 -10.22 -10.35
CA THR A 58 4.21 -11.11 -10.91
C THR A 58 4.77 -12.12 -9.90
N PHE A 59 4.18 -12.27 -8.71
CA PHE A 59 4.82 -13.04 -7.63
C PHE A 59 5.10 -14.51 -7.98
N LYS A 60 4.30 -15.12 -8.87
CA LYS A 60 4.50 -16.52 -9.30
C LYS A 60 5.65 -16.67 -10.31
N THR A 61 5.90 -15.65 -11.11
CA THR A 61 6.89 -15.68 -12.21
C THR A 61 8.19 -14.96 -11.86
N ASP A 62 8.15 -13.98 -10.95
CA ASP A 62 9.28 -13.20 -10.44
C ASP A 62 9.08 -12.93 -8.92
N PRO A 63 9.21 -13.96 -8.05
CA PRO A 63 9.00 -13.81 -6.62
C PRO A 63 10.01 -12.86 -5.97
N TRP A 64 11.30 -12.98 -6.33
CA TRP A 64 12.36 -12.18 -5.74
C TRP A 64 12.38 -10.74 -6.23
N GLY A 65 12.14 -10.48 -7.52
CA GLY A 65 11.95 -9.11 -7.98
C GLY A 65 10.70 -8.48 -7.40
N ARG A 66 9.59 -9.24 -7.24
CA ARG A 66 8.38 -8.75 -6.57
C ARG A 66 8.66 -8.40 -5.11
N LEU A 67 9.40 -9.23 -4.37
CA LEU A 67 9.77 -8.97 -2.98
C LEU A 67 10.68 -7.74 -2.87
N LYS A 68 11.66 -7.61 -3.74
CA LYS A 68 12.53 -6.41 -3.79
C LYS A 68 11.73 -5.13 -4.02
N ARG A 69 10.80 -5.12 -4.99
CA ARG A 69 9.90 -3.96 -5.26
C ARG A 69 9.00 -3.67 -4.06
N THR A 70 8.43 -4.73 -3.46
CA THR A 70 8.01 -4.86 -2.05
C THR A 70 8.64 -3.87 -1.09
N THR A 71 9.82 -4.31 -0.67
CA THR A 71 10.64 -3.69 0.36
C THR A 71 11.03 -2.28 -0.02
N LEU A 72 11.40 -2.02 -1.28
CA LEU A 72 11.76 -0.68 -1.74
C LEU A 72 10.60 0.32 -1.59
N TRP A 73 9.36 -0.07 -1.84
CA TRP A 73 8.20 0.78 -1.58
C TRP A 73 8.03 1.07 -0.09
N GLY A 74 8.13 0.04 0.77
CA GLY A 74 8.06 0.21 2.22
C GLY A 74 9.13 1.16 2.74
N LEU A 75 10.39 0.99 2.32
CA LEU A 75 11.49 1.85 2.71
C LEU A 75 11.29 3.31 2.25
N ARG A 76 10.77 3.54 1.04
CA ARG A 76 10.47 4.89 0.56
C ARG A 76 9.38 5.58 1.40
N LEU A 77 8.36 4.84 1.82
CA LEU A 77 7.27 5.37 2.63
C LEU A 77 7.72 5.67 4.07
N LEU A 78 8.55 4.81 4.66
CA LEU A 78 8.94 4.90 6.06
C LEU A 78 10.15 5.82 6.26
N TYR A 79 11.15 5.74 5.38
CA TYR A 79 12.44 6.43 5.53
C TYR A 79 12.65 7.57 4.52
N GLY A 80 11.67 7.86 3.66
CA GLY A 80 11.79 8.89 2.62
C GLY A 80 11.84 10.34 3.14
N GLY A 81 11.51 10.58 4.42
CA GLY A 81 11.48 11.91 5.01
C GLY A 81 10.33 12.78 4.46
N PRO A 82 10.24 14.06 4.90
CA PRO A 82 9.09 14.93 4.67
C PRO A 82 8.80 15.23 3.19
N GLU A 83 9.81 15.16 2.32
CA GLU A 83 9.64 15.43 0.88
C GLU A 83 9.34 14.18 0.07
N LYS A 84 10.11 13.09 0.25
CA LYS A 84 10.03 11.92 -0.63
C LYS A 84 8.96 10.93 -0.21
N ALA A 85 8.67 10.79 1.09
CA ALA A 85 7.66 9.84 1.54
C ALA A 85 6.24 10.20 1.05
N PRO A 86 5.77 11.47 1.14
CA PRO A 86 4.46 11.83 0.59
C PRO A 86 4.39 11.66 -0.93
N LYS A 87 5.49 11.91 -1.64
CA LYS A 87 5.59 11.66 -3.09
C LYS A 87 5.47 10.17 -3.40
N ALA A 88 6.20 9.32 -2.70
CA ALA A 88 6.12 7.87 -2.84
C ALA A 88 4.71 7.34 -2.53
N GLY A 89 4.03 7.88 -1.52
CA GLY A 89 2.64 7.54 -1.22
C GLY A 89 1.68 7.85 -2.37
N ARG A 90 1.84 9.02 -3.01
CA ARG A 90 1.06 9.36 -4.21
C ARG A 90 1.36 8.39 -5.35
N GLU A 91 2.63 8.17 -5.70
CA GLU A 91 3.03 7.25 -6.77
C GLU A 91 2.50 5.82 -6.53
N LEU A 92 2.61 5.31 -5.31
CA LEU A 92 2.11 3.98 -4.97
C LEU A 92 0.59 3.91 -5.12
N ARG A 93 -0.14 4.95 -4.71
CA ARG A 93 -1.59 5.02 -4.87
C ARG A 93 -1.99 5.07 -6.35
N GLU A 94 -1.25 5.80 -7.17
CA GLU A 94 -1.45 5.84 -8.63
C GLU A 94 -1.29 4.43 -9.24
N LEU A 95 -0.24 3.70 -8.85
CA LEU A 95 -0.02 2.31 -9.28
C LEU A 95 -1.19 1.40 -8.89
N HIS A 96 -1.74 1.57 -7.68
CA HIS A 96 -2.88 0.77 -7.20
C HIS A 96 -4.21 1.17 -7.83
N ARG A 97 -4.36 2.37 -8.40
CA ARG A 97 -5.65 2.84 -8.97
C ARG A 97 -6.14 1.95 -10.13
N GLY A 98 -5.21 1.37 -10.89
CA GLY A 98 -5.53 0.45 -12.00
C GLY A 98 -5.88 -0.97 -11.57
N ILE A 99 -5.59 -1.35 -10.32
CA ILE A 99 -5.76 -2.72 -9.83
C ILE A 99 -7.21 -2.90 -9.37
N ARG A 100 -8.00 -3.52 -10.23
CA ARG A 100 -9.42 -3.81 -10.02
C ARG A 100 -9.84 -4.99 -10.90
N GLY A 101 -10.94 -5.63 -10.54
CA GLY A 101 -11.45 -6.74 -11.33
C GLY A 101 -12.64 -7.43 -10.68
N THR A 102 -12.90 -8.64 -11.15
CA THR A 102 -13.90 -9.55 -10.59
C THR A 102 -13.18 -10.85 -10.23
N ASP A 103 -13.39 -11.36 -9.02
CA ASP A 103 -12.76 -12.60 -8.57
C ASP A 103 -13.46 -13.85 -9.14
N SER A 104 -12.93 -15.04 -8.83
CA SER A 104 -13.49 -16.33 -9.30
C SER A 104 -14.88 -16.66 -8.74
N LYS A 105 -15.36 -15.90 -7.74
CA LYS A 105 -16.71 -16.02 -7.16
C LYS A 105 -17.67 -14.94 -7.69
N GLY A 106 -17.25 -14.15 -8.69
CA GLY A 106 -18.07 -13.08 -9.26
C GLY A 106 -18.09 -11.78 -8.45
N ARG A 107 -17.28 -11.65 -7.39
CA ARG A 107 -17.24 -10.46 -6.55
C ARG A 107 -16.32 -9.41 -7.17
N ARG A 108 -16.82 -8.17 -7.28
CA ARG A 108 -15.99 -7.04 -7.73
C ARG A 108 -15.02 -6.64 -6.62
N TYR A 109 -13.82 -6.24 -7.00
CA TYR A 109 -12.83 -5.72 -6.08
C TYR A 109 -12.06 -4.55 -6.71
N VAL A 110 -11.57 -3.65 -5.85
CA VAL A 110 -10.67 -2.56 -6.21
C VAL A 110 -9.57 -2.49 -5.15
N ALA A 111 -8.32 -2.26 -5.55
CA ALA A 111 -7.21 -2.25 -4.60
C ALA A 111 -7.25 -1.07 -3.62
N LEU A 112 -8.00 -0.02 -3.92
CA LEU A 112 -8.15 1.15 -3.05
C LEU A 112 -9.47 1.10 -2.25
N ASP A 113 -9.98 -0.10 -1.97
CA ASP A 113 -11.14 -0.34 -1.12
C ASP A 113 -10.75 -0.09 0.36
N PRO A 114 -11.35 0.90 1.05
CA PRO A 114 -11.01 1.20 2.43
C PRO A 114 -11.36 0.07 3.40
N GLU A 115 -12.32 -0.80 3.09
CA GLU A 115 -12.71 -1.91 3.99
C GLU A 115 -11.70 -3.07 3.97
N ALA A 116 -10.70 -3.02 3.09
CA ALA A 116 -9.64 -4.01 2.99
C ALA A 116 -8.38 -3.64 3.82
N TYR A 117 -8.40 -2.54 4.57
CA TYR A 117 -7.27 -1.97 5.32
C TYR A 117 -7.65 -1.66 6.77
#